data_AF-A0A9P6RWY4-F1
#
_entry.id   AF-A0A9P6RWY4-F1
#
_cell.length_a   1.000
_cell.length_b   1.000
_cell.length_c   1.000
_cell.angle_alpha   90.00
_cell.angle_beta   90.00
_cell.angle_gamma   90.00
#
_symmetry.space_group_name_H-M   'P 1'
#
loop_
_entity.id
_entity.type
_entity.pdbx_description
1 polymer ?
#
loop_
_entity_poly.entity_id
_entity_poly.type
_entity_poly.pdbx_seq_one_letter_code
_entity_poly.pdbx_strand_id
1 'polypeptide(L)'
;MLIFRHGEYDTTNRTPLSSIMFVNGGTHTGTIKAEKVIKDNNYDFEIVFCTGTDLSRKLKLPPPSPKNMDIIPLLLKDANSVDACFTFTSDKVHSNVGLWAHRVVLMRHKVFAKLFQEQDELQYLVRAANEKDDKTTKVESDAESTCTVTAEGTPTPSPTTFTATTKSETLSLITKVDKFSLATFCALLYYIYTDEVQLTIDTERFAISSGEGSLVWRDTLTGKIRDSIRWHPIDPTSPYKLKDVTWDELLEAADHYGISDLRSNCLTKVISGMNQSNVVGTLFSKAVKGTEVRVAAMEFIVKHWGDFFGEGKTDPFVRYRENPECHEVLIELMQLRAKS
;
A
#
# COMPACT_ATOMS: atom_id res chain seq x y z
N MET A 1 -28.59 6.53 -12.62
CA MET A 1 -29.89 5.89 -12.36
C MET A 1 -29.68 4.60 -11.57
N LEU A 2 -30.46 4.38 -10.52
CA LEU A 2 -30.46 3.15 -9.71
C LEU A 2 -31.55 2.23 -10.26
N ILE A 3 -31.22 0.98 -10.55
CA ILE A 3 -32.19 -0.01 -11.00
C ILE A 3 -32.11 -1.23 -10.08
N PHE A 4 -33.27 -1.66 -9.59
CA PHE A 4 -33.42 -2.93 -8.89
C PHE A 4 -33.98 -3.99 -9.82
N ARG A 5 -33.33 -5.16 -9.85
CA ARG A 5 -33.73 -6.29 -10.71
C ARG A 5 -33.80 -7.58 -9.92
N HIS A 6 -34.66 -8.48 -10.38
CA HIS A 6 -34.75 -9.85 -9.88
C HIS A 6 -33.61 -10.69 -10.44
N GLY A 7 -33.00 -11.55 -9.61
CA GLY A 7 -31.86 -12.41 -9.97
C GLY A 7 -32.20 -13.66 -10.81
N GLU A 8 -33.25 -13.63 -11.66
CA GLU A 8 -33.56 -14.80 -12.49
C GLU A 8 -32.61 -14.95 -13.69
N TYR A 9 -32.08 -16.16 -13.86
CA TYR A 9 -31.22 -16.59 -14.96
C TYR A 9 -31.94 -16.72 -16.32
N ASP A 10 -33.19 -16.27 -16.45
CA ASP A 10 -33.87 -16.20 -17.74
C ASP A 10 -33.57 -14.86 -18.42
N THR A 11 -32.80 -14.93 -19.50
CA THR A 11 -32.09 -13.80 -20.12
C THR A 11 -32.96 -12.95 -21.04
N THR A 12 -34.25 -13.27 -21.18
CA THR A 12 -35.06 -12.72 -22.28
C THR A 12 -36.04 -11.61 -21.88
N ASN A 13 -36.42 -11.46 -20.61
CA ASN A 13 -37.36 -10.41 -20.17
C ASN A 13 -37.08 -9.93 -18.73
N ARG A 14 -36.08 -9.07 -18.52
CA ARG A 14 -35.87 -8.40 -17.22
C ARG A 14 -36.54 -7.01 -17.21
N THR A 15 -37.68 -6.92 -16.55
CA THR A 15 -38.37 -5.64 -16.29
C THR A 15 -37.80 -5.01 -15.01
N PRO A 16 -37.38 -3.72 -15.01
CA PRO A 16 -36.92 -3.07 -13.79
C PRO A 16 -38.03 -3.02 -12.74
N LEU A 17 -37.72 -3.42 -11.50
CA LEU A 17 -38.69 -3.38 -10.38
C LEU A 17 -38.96 -1.94 -9.94
N SER A 18 -37.95 -1.09 -10.02
CA SER A 18 -38.04 0.37 -9.89
C SER A 18 -36.81 1.02 -10.53
N SER A 19 -36.98 2.26 -10.98
CA SER A 19 -35.89 3.09 -11.52
C SER A 19 -35.90 4.44 -10.80
N ILE A 20 -34.76 4.80 -10.19
CA ILE A 20 -34.58 6.12 -9.57
C ILE A 20 -33.58 6.90 -10.42
N MET A 21 -34.03 8.01 -10.98
CA MET A 21 -33.13 8.97 -11.63
C MET A 21 -32.48 9.84 -10.56
N PHE A 22 -31.14 9.90 -10.59
CA PHE A 22 -30.38 10.77 -9.70
C PHE A 22 -30.31 12.16 -10.33
N VAL A 23 -30.65 13.19 -9.56
CA VAL A 23 -30.35 14.58 -9.91
C VAL A 23 -29.17 14.99 -9.03
N ASN A 24 -28.16 15.65 -9.61
CA ASN A 24 -26.83 15.84 -9.02
C ASN A 24 -26.86 16.28 -7.54
N GLY A 25 -26.18 15.51 -6.68
CA GLY A 25 -25.80 15.91 -5.32
C GLY A 25 -26.79 15.57 -4.19
N GLY A 26 -27.86 14.82 -4.46
CA GLY A 26 -28.85 14.43 -3.44
C GLY A 26 -28.67 13.02 -2.87
N THR A 27 -29.03 12.83 -1.60
CA THR A 27 -29.25 11.50 -1.01
C THR A 27 -30.60 10.96 -1.49
N HIS A 28 -30.62 9.73 -2.00
CA HIS A 28 -31.85 9.06 -2.41
C HIS A 28 -32.07 7.79 -1.61
N THR A 29 -33.29 7.62 -1.11
CA THR A 29 -33.75 6.39 -0.47
C THR A 29 -34.71 5.68 -1.40
N GLY A 30 -34.44 4.41 -1.70
CA GLY A 30 -35.35 3.54 -2.44
C GLY A 30 -35.88 2.44 -1.53
N THR A 31 -37.20 2.21 -1.57
CA THR A 31 -37.83 1.11 -0.82
C THR A 31 -38.34 0.06 -1.80
N ILE A 32 -38.05 -1.20 -1.51
CA ILE A 32 -38.57 -2.35 -2.26
C ILE A 32 -39.35 -3.22 -1.27
N LYS A 33 -40.52 -3.68 -1.68
CA LYS A 33 -41.28 -4.64 -0.88
C LYS A 33 -40.50 -5.95 -0.81
N ALA A 34 -40.26 -6.46 0.40
CA ALA A 34 -39.51 -7.69 0.65
C ALA A 34 -40.07 -8.88 -0.17
N GLU A 35 -41.40 -8.95 -0.32
CA GLU A 35 -42.13 -9.91 -1.14
C GLU A 35 -41.62 -10.02 -2.59
N LYS A 36 -41.04 -8.95 -3.14
CA LYS A 36 -40.57 -8.87 -4.53
C LYS A 36 -39.10 -9.26 -4.72
N VAL A 37 -38.40 -9.51 -3.63
CA VAL A 37 -36.95 -9.78 -3.62
C VAL A 37 -36.62 -10.98 -2.73
N ILE A 38 -37.61 -11.67 -2.17
CA ILE A 38 -37.40 -12.91 -1.44
C ILE A 38 -37.65 -14.08 -2.39
N LYS A 39 -36.63 -14.91 -2.59
CA LYS A 39 -36.68 -16.17 -3.34
C LYS A 39 -36.07 -17.26 -2.47
N ASP A 40 -36.78 -18.39 -2.35
CA ASP A 40 -36.33 -19.54 -1.54
C ASP A 40 -35.91 -19.14 -0.12
N ASN A 41 -36.69 -18.26 0.52
CA ASN A 41 -36.44 -17.72 1.86
C ASN A 41 -35.17 -16.84 2.00
N ASN A 42 -34.54 -16.44 0.90
CA ASN A 42 -33.36 -15.56 0.87
C ASN A 42 -33.65 -14.28 0.06
N TYR A 43 -32.95 -13.19 0.36
CA TYR A 43 -33.01 -11.98 -0.45
C TYR A 43 -32.18 -12.15 -1.74
N ASP A 44 -32.84 -12.03 -2.90
CA ASP A 44 -32.26 -12.16 -4.24
C ASP A 44 -32.61 -10.92 -5.09
N PHE A 45 -31.68 -9.96 -5.13
CA PHE A 45 -31.81 -8.77 -5.96
C PHE A 45 -30.44 -8.23 -6.39
N GLU A 46 -30.42 -7.57 -7.55
CA GLU A 46 -29.26 -6.85 -8.05
C GLU A 46 -29.50 -5.34 -7.97
N ILE A 47 -28.49 -4.60 -7.49
CA ILE A 47 -28.45 -3.13 -7.58
C ILE A 47 -27.53 -2.74 -8.74
N VAL A 48 -28.10 -2.09 -9.75
CA VAL A 48 -27.33 -1.64 -10.92
C VAL A 48 -27.26 -0.12 -10.95
N PHE A 49 -26.03 0.42 -10.95
CA PHE A 49 -25.76 1.83 -11.17
C PHE A 49 -25.46 2.07 -12.65
N CYS A 50 -26.25 2.92 -13.31
CA CYS A 50 -26.03 3.28 -14.71
C CYS A 50 -25.88 4.80 -14.87
N THR A 51 -24.86 5.24 -15.59
CA THR A 51 -24.61 6.66 -15.95
C THR A 51 -25.17 7.03 -17.33
N GLY A 52 -25.58 6.05 -18.15
CA GLY A 52 -26.16 6.27 -19.48
C GLY A 52 -27.66 6.59 -19.44
N THR A 53 -28.12 7.43 -20.37
CA THR A 53 -29.53 7.82 -20.53
C THR A 53 -30.38 6.79 -21.27
N ASP A 54 -29.77 5.91 -22.07
CA ASP A 54 -30.47 4.86 -22.83
C ASP A 54 -30.38 3.49 -22.12
N LEU A 55 -31.55 2.98 -21.74
CA LEU A 55 -31.74 1.66 -21.09
C LEU A 55 -31.60 0.46 -22.05
N SER A 56 -31.37 0.71 -23.33
CA SER A 56 -31.44 -0.29 -24.40
C SER A 56 -30.14 -1.08 -24.61
N ARG A 57 -29.44 -1.48 -23.54
CA ARG A 57 -28.41 -2.53 -23.70
C ARG A 57 -29.04 -3.88 -23.43
N LYS A 58 -29.39 -4.60 -24.51
CA LYS A 58 -29.40 -6.06 -24.50
C LYS A 58 -27.97 -6.51 -24.21
N LEU A 59 -27.61 -6.58 -22.94
CA LEU A 59 -26.38 -7.21 -22.50
C LEU A 59 -26.49 -8.68 -22.89
N LYS A 60 -25.88 -9.06 -24.02
CA LYS A 60 -25.48 -10.44 -24.22
C LYS A 60 -24.41 -10.71 -23.17
N LEU A 61 -24.85 -11.19 -22.00
CA LEU A 61 -23.91 -11.69 -21.01
C LEU A 61 -23.16 -12.86 -21.68
N PRO A 62 -21.81 -12.83 -21.70
CA PRO A 62 -21.06 -14.02 -22.07
C PRO A 62 -21.45 -15.16 -21.11
N PRO A 63 -21.37 -16.42 -21.55
CA PRO A 63 -21.67 -17.57 -20.69
C PRO A 63 -20.93 -17.43 -19.36
N PRO A 64 -21.52 -17.85 -18.23
CA PRO A 64 -20.91 -17.68 -16.91
C PRO A 64 -19.57 -18.41 -16.88
N SER A 65 -18.49 -17.66 -17.05
CA SER A 65 -17.16 -18.15 -16.76
C SER A 65 -16.96 -18.02 -15.25
N PRO A 66 -16.44 -19.05 -14.57
CA PRO A 66 -16.10 -18.93 -13.17
C PRO A 66 -14.79 -18.17 -13.09
N LYS A 67 -14.79 -16.83 -12.92
CA LYS A 67 -13.56 -16.04 -12.67
C LYS A 67 -13.86 -14.63 -12.13
N ASN A 68 -14.38 -14.54 -10.89
CA ASN A 68 -14.37 -13.28 -10.12
C ASN A 68 -12.95 -12.73 -9.88
N MET A 69 -11.92 -13.54 -10.13
CA MET A 69 -10.50 -13.17 -10.00
C MET A 69 -10.03 -12.18 -11.08
N ASP A 70 -10.69 -12.08 -12.24
CA ASP A 70 -10.20 -11.23 -13.35
C ASP A 70 -10.44 -9.72 -13.10
N ILE A 71 -11.32 -9.36 -12.15
CA ILE A 71 -11.64 -7.96 -11.83
C ILE A 71 -10.64 -7.39 -10.81
N ILE A 72 -10.14 -8.21 -9.89
CA ILE A 72 -9.28 -7.74 -8.78
C ILE A 72 -7.99 -7.08 -9.30
N PRO A 73 -7.28 -7.62 -10.32
CA PRO A 73 -6.12 -6.94 -10.89
C PRO A 73 -6.46 -5.57 -11.52
N LEU A 74 -7.67 -5.39 -12.03
CA LEU A 74 -8.11 -4.10 -12.59
C LEU A 74 -8.28 -3.03 -11.51
N LEU A 75 -8.49 -3.41 -10.26
CA LEU A 75 -8.55 -2.48 -9.14
C LEU A 75 -7.19 -1.85 -8.87
N LEU A 76 -6.07 -2.55 -9.07
CA LEU A 76 -4.74 -1.97 -8.80
C LEU A 76 -4.49 -0.65 -9.53
N LYS A 77 -5.06 -0.47 -10.72
CA LYS A 77 -4.94 0.73 -11.55
C LYS A 77 -6.10 1.72 -11.41
N ASP A 78 -7.16 1.39 -10.67
CA ASP A 78 -8.35 2.24 -10.59
C ASP A 78 -8.14 3.39 -9.58
N ALA A 79 -7.71 4.55 -10.08
CA ALA A 79 -7.50 5.73 -9.27
C ALA A 79 -8.79 6.36 -8.71
N ASN A 80 -9.98 5.92 -9.14
CA ASN A 80 -11.25 6.52 -8.69
C ASN A 80 -11.86 5.83 -7.48
N SER A 81 -11.46 4.57 -7.20
CA SER A 81 -12.00 3.76 -6.11
C SER A 81 -11.05 3.58 -4.94
N VAL A 82 -9.81 4.07 -5.06
CA VAL A 82 -8.79 4.02 -4.00
C VAL A 82 -9.11 4.97 -2.85
N ASP A 83 -8.83 4.51 -1.63
CA ASP A 83 -9.15 5.20 -0.37
C ASP A 83 -8.00 5.13 0.66
N ALA A 84 -6.90 4.46 0.33
CA ALA A 84 -5.62 4.50 1.06
C ALA A 84 -4.48 4.93 0.14
N CYS A 85 -3.58 5.77 0.66
CA CYS A 85 -2.38 6.25 -0.01
C CYS A 85 -1.15 5.94 0.85
N PHE A 86 -0.14 5.31 0.26
CA PHE A 86 1.13 5.00 0.91
C PHE A 86 2.24 5.91 0.37
N THR A 87 3.05 6.47 1.26
CA THR A 87 4.20 7.33 0.91
C THR A 87 5.51 6.76 1.45
N PHE A 88 6.60 6.86 0.70
CA PHE A 88 7.83 6.08 0.96
C PHE A 88 9.01 6.96 1.38
N THR A 89 9.25 7.18 2.67
CA THR A 89 10.28 8.17 3.06
C THR A 89 11.71 7.66 3.06
N SER A 90 11.92 6.34 3.01
CA SER A 90 13.23 5.73 2.83
C SER A 90 13.68 5.70 1.38
N ASP A 91 12.76 5.76 0.43
CA ASP A 91 13.06 5.80 -0.99
C ASP A 91 13.35 7.24 -1.41
N LYS A 92 14.63 7.63 -1.38
CA LYS A 92 15.06 8.99 -1.74
C LYS A 92 14.66 9.40 -3.16
N VAL A 93 14.50 8.43 -4.05
CA VAL A 93 14.14 8.68 -5.46
C VAL A 93 12.64 8.88 -5.59
N HIS A 94 11.84 8.18 -4.77
CA HIS A 94 10.39 8.15 -4.87
C HIS A 94 9.66 8.70 -3.63
N SER A 95 10.31 9.56 -2.85
CA SER A 95 9.77 10.01 -1.55
C SER A 95 8.47 10.80 -1.63
N ASN A 96 8.18 11.37 -2.80
CA ASN A 96 7.00 12.19 -3.05
C ASN A 96 5.93 11.44 -3.86
N VAL A 97 6.14 10.15 -4.10
CA VAL A 97 5.20 9.32 -4.85
C VAL A 97 4.23 8.68 -3.86
N GLY A 98 2.94 8.94 -4.07
CA GLY A 98 1.85 8.26 -3.38
C GLY A 98 1.42 7.03 -4.17
N LEU A 99 1.48 5.86 -3.53
CA LEU A 99 0.93 4.62 -4.07
C LEU A 99 -0.45 4.39 -3.47
N TRP A 100 -1.47 4.36 -4.33
CA TRP A 100 -2.86 4.25 -3.91
C TRP A 100 -3.34 2.80 -3.93
N ALA A 101 -4.23 2.48 -2.99
CA ALA A 101 -4.80 1.16 -2.83
C ALA A 101 -6.18 1.23 -2.18
N HIS A 102 -6.83 0.06 -2.11
CA HIS A 102 -8.15 -0.14 -1.54
C HIS A 102 -8.03 -0.71 -0.13
N ARG A 103 -8.50 0.04 0.88
CA ARG A 103 -8.59 -0.40 2.27
C ARG A 103 -9.37 -1.71 2.37
N VAL A 104 -10.49 -1.83 1.65
CA VAL A 104 -11.33 -3.04 1.69
C VAL A 104 -10.59 -4.32 1.27
N VAL A 105 -9.59 -4.22 0.38
CA VAL A 105 -8.74 -5.34 -0.02
C VAL A 105 -7.70 -5.60 1.06
N LEU A 106 -7.00 -4.55 1.49
CA LEU A 106 -5.88 -4.66 2.43
C LEU A 106 -6.31 -5.05 3.86
N MET A 107 -7.48 -4.63 4.32
CA MET A 107 -8.04 -4.96 5.65
C MET A 107 -8.32 -6.46 5.84
N ARG A 108 -8.26 -7.27 4.79
CA ARG A 108 -8.29 -8.73 4.90
C ARG A 108 -7.06 -9.29 5.62
N HIS A 109 -5.98 -8.51 5.66
CA HIS A 109 -4.75 -8.85 6.37
C HIS A 109 -4.69 -8.10 7.71
N LYS A 110 -4.43 -8.84 8.80
CA LYS A 110 -4.50 -8.33 10.17
C LYS A 110 -3.61 -7.11 10.43
N VAL A 111 -2.40 -7.08 9.86
CA VAL A 111 -1.46 -5.97 10.06
C VAL A 111 -2.00 -4.69 9.41
N PHE A 112 -2.50 -4.75 8.18
CA PHE A 112 -3.10 -3.60 7.51
C PHE A 112 -4.39 -3.14 8.19
N ALA A 113 -5.24 -4.07 8.64
CA ALA A 113 -6.45 -3.73 9.39
C ALA A 113 -6.14 -2.92 10.66
N LYS A 114 -5.15 -3.38 11.44
CA LYS A 114 -4.67 -2.68 12.64
C LYS A 114 -4.08 -1.32 12.28
N LEU A 115 -3.23 -1.27 11.26
CA LEU A 115 -2.59 -0.04 10.80
C LEU A 115 -3.63 1.01 10.37
N PHE A 116 -4.69 0.62 9.66
CA PHE A 116 -5.73 1.58 9.28
C PHE A 116 -6.60 2.02 10.46
N GLN A 117 -6.89 1.12 11.40
CA GLN A 117 -7.61 1.48 12.62
C GLN A 117 -6.84 2.52 13.44
N GLU A 118 -5.54 2.32 13.65
CA GLU A 118 -4.68 3.27 14.37
C GLU A 118 -4.65 4.65 13.69
N GLN A 119 -4.64 4.67 12.35
CA GLN A 119 -4.68 5.93 11.60
C GLN A 119 -6.05 6.63 11.68
N ASP A 120 -7.15 5.89 11.61
CA ASP A 120 -8.50 6.45 11.78
C ASP A 120 -8.66 7.06 13.20
N GLU A 121 -8.16 6.37 14.23
CA GLU A 121 -8.16 6.86 15.62
C GLU A 121 -7.32 8.15 15.77
N LEU A 122 -6.15 8.21 15.13
CA LEU A 122 -5.30 9.41 15.14
C LEU A 122 -5.99 10.59 14.43
N GLN A 123 -6.61 10.36 13.27
CA GLN A 123 -7.35 11.40 12.56
C GLN A 123 -8.54 11.92 13.39
N TYR A 124 -9.24 11.04 14.08
CA TYR A 124 -10.34 11.43 14.97
C TYR A 124 -9.85 12.36 16.10
N LEU A 125 -8.72 12.03 16.74
CA LEU A 125 -8.12 12.86 17.79
C LEU A 125 -7.71 14.25 17.28
N VAL A 126 -7.11 14.32 16.09
CA VAL A 126 -6.71 15.61 15.47
C VAL A 126 -7.94 16.48 15.18
N ARG A 127 -9.02 15.91 14.63
CA ARG A 127 -10.27 16.65 14.41
C ARG A 127 -10.88 17.15 15.71
N ALA A 128 -10.94 16.29 16.72
CA ALA A 128 -11.47 16.63 18.03
C ALA A 128 -10.66 17.73 18.75
N ALA A 129 -9.35 17.83 18.50
CA ALA A 129 -8.51 18.91 19.02
C ALA A 129 -8.81 20.24 18.31
N ASN A 130 -8.91 20.25 16.98
CA ASN A 130 -9.18 21.47 16.21
C ASN A 130 -10.57 22.07 16.50
N GLU A 131 -11.58 21.25 16.79
CA GLU A 131 -12.92 21.72 17.16
C GLU A 131 -12.99 22.41 18.53
N LYS A 132 -12.03 22.15 19.42
CA LYS A 132 -11.98 22.80 20.74
C LYS A 132 -11.41 24.21 20.68
N ASP A 133 -10.48 24.47 19.78
CA ASP A 133 -9.87 25.80 19.66
C ASP A 133 -10.85 26.83 19.09
N ASP A 134 -11.76 26.42 18.20
CA ASP A 134 -12.70 27.32 17.53
C ASP A 134 -13.85 27.82 18.43
N LYS A 135 -14.08 27.18 19.60
CA LYS A 135 -15.11 27.60 20.56
C LYS A 135 -14.64 28.60 21.61
N THR A 136 -13.34 28.95 21.64
CA THR A 136 -12.77 29.77 22.73
C THR A 136 -12.49 31.23 22.37
N THR A 137 -12.84 31.68 21.16
CA THR A 137 -12.55 33.04 20.64
C THR A 137 -13.76 33.96 20.48
N LYS A 138 -14.89 33.67 21.15
CA LYS A 138 -15.94 34.67 21.42
C LYS A 138 -15.75 35.27 22.82
N VAL A 139 -14.67 36.03 23.01
CA VAL A 139 -14.61 37.03 24.07
C VAL A 139 -14.76 38.38 23.39
N GLU A 140 -15.85 39.07 23.71
CA GLU A 140 -16.14 40.44 23.31
C GLU A 140 -14.95 41.35 23.63
N SER A 141 -14.28 41.85 22.60
CA SER A 141 -13.28 42.90 22.73
C SER A 141 -13.86 44.20 22.15
N ASP A 142 -14.72 44.84 22.94
CA ASP A 142 -14.97 46.27 22.82
C ASP A 142 -13.74 47.03 23.33
N ALA A 143 -12.86 47.42 22.41
CA ALA A 143 -11.92 48.50 22.65
C ALA A 143 -11.40 49.05 21.30
N GLU A 144 -11.83 50.27 20.98
CA GLU A 144 -11.16 51.14 20.04
C GLU A 144 -9.67 51.24 20.40
N SER A 145 -8.76 50.96 19.46
CA SER A 145 -7.38 51.44 19.62
C SER A 145 -6.65 51.59 18.28
N THR A 146 -6.16 52.81 18.13
CA THR A 146 -5.42 53.50 17.09
C THR A 146 -4.15 52.78 16.59
N CYS A 147 -3.84 53.03 15.32
CA CYS A 147 -2.57 52.72 14.63
C CYS A 147 -1.30 53.00 15.43
N THR A 148 -0.35 52.06 15.37
CA THR A 148 1.09 52.38 15.25
C THR A 148 1.84 51.29 14.50
N VAL A 149 2.68 51.76 13.56
CA VAL A 149 3.62 51.00 12.75
C VAL A 149 4.90 50.79 13.56
N THR A 150 5.40 49.55 13.65
CA THR A 150 6.85 49.25 13.73
C THR A 150 7.15 47.78 13.44
N ALA A 151 8.27 47.57 12.76
CA ALA A 151 8.84 46.30 12.35
C ALA A 151 9.70 45.66 13.46
N GLU A 152 9.73 44.33 13.55
CA GLU A 152 10.93 43.47 13.57
C GLU A 152 10.54 42.02 13.86
N GLY A 153 11.29 41.10 13.28
CA GLY A 153 10.85 39.73 12.98
C GLY A 153 10.87 38.75 14.15
N THR A 154 9.92 37.82 14.11
CA THR A 154 10.05 36.48 14.68
C THR A 154 9.09 35.55 13.91
N PRO A 155 9.53 34.40 13.35
CA PRO A 155 8.63 33.52 12.63
C PRO A 155 7.80 32.70 13.62
N THR A 156 6.56 33.13 13.83
CA THR A 156 5.51 32.33 14.47
C THR A 156 5.15 31.14 13.56
N PRO A 157 5.03 29.91 14.05
CA PRO A 157 4.60 28.78 13.23
C PRO A 157 3.13 28.97 12.85
N SER A 158 2.87 29.38 11.61
CA SER A 158 1.52 29.42 11.07
C SER A 158 0.98 27.98 10.96
N PRO A 159 -0.23 27.69 11.46
CA PRO A 159 -0.88 26.42 11.20
C PRO A 159 -1.08 26.29 9.68
N THR A 160 -0.74 25.11 9.15
CA THR A 160 -0.90 24.82 7.72
C THR A 160 -2.39 24.75 7.43
N THR A 161 -2.94 25.85 6.91
CA THR A 161 -4.36 25.97 6.57
C THR A 161 -4.64 25.10 5.36
N PHE A 162 -5.09 23.87 5.60
CA PHE A 162 -5.85 23.12 4.60
C PHE A 162 -7.19 23.84 4.46
N THR A 163 -7.44 24.47 3.31
CA THR A 163 -8.72 25.08 2.98
C THR A 163 -9.77 23.98 2.83
N ALA A 164 -10.42 23.64 3.94
CA ALA A 164 -11.52 22.71 4.00
C ALA A 164 -12.69 23.24 3.16
N THR A 165 -12.85 22.70 1.96
CA THR A 165 -14.04 22.92 1.15
C THR A 165 -15.12 22.00 1.71
N THR A 166 -16.28 22.54 2.08
CA THR A 166 -17.34 21.90 2.88
C THR A 166 -18.13 20.78 2.18
N LYS A 167 -17.51 20.04 1.25
CA LYS A 167 -18.04 18.74 0.83
C LYS A 167 -17.45 17.68 1.74
N SER A 168 -18.27 16.71 2.13
CA SER A 168 -17.86 15.49 2.83
C SER A 168 -16.93 14.66 1.92
N GLU A 169 -15.74 15.18 1.65
CA GLU A 169 -14.65 14.44 1.02
C GLU A 169 -14.26 13.36 2.03
N THR A 170 -14.54 12.11 1.67
CA THR A 170 -13.94 10.94 2.30
C THR A 170 -12.44 11.19 2.35
N LEU A 171 -11.91 11.54 3.52
CA LEU A 171 -10.49 11.81 3.69
C LEU A 171 -9.73 10.52 3.37
N SER A 172 -8.97 10.56 2.29
CA SER A 172 -8.04 9.50 1.94
C SER A 172 -7.07 9.27 3.09
N LEU A 173 -6.88 7.99 3.45
CA LEU A 173 -6.00 7.62 4.53
C LEU A 173 -4.55 7.63 4.03
N ILE A 174 -3.71 8.52 4.56
CA ILE A 174 -2.29 8.60 4.17
C ILE A 174 -1.44 7.84 5.18
N THR A 175 -0.74 6.81 4.73
CA THR A 175 0.15 5.98 5.54
C THR A 175 1.60 6.15 5.11
N LYS A 176 2.48 6.38 6.08
CA LYS A 176 3.92 6.49 5.85
C LYS A 176 4.59 5.11 5.93
N VAL A 177 5.39 4.78 4.91
CA VAL A 177 6.16 3.54 4.79
C VAL A 177 7.66 3.88 4.80
N ASP A 178 8.34 3.51 5.88
CA ASP A 178 9.76 3.83 6.07
C ASP A 178 10.67 2.64 5.84
N LYS A 179 10.14 1.42 5.96
CA LYS A 179 10.97 0.22 5.95
C LYS A 179 11.28 -0.30 4.55
N PHE A 180 10.38 -0.05 3.59
CA PHE A 180 10.42 -0.67 2.27
C PHE A 180 10.50 0.37 1.16
N SER A 181 11.14 -0.01 0.05
CA SER A 181 11.11 0.79 -1.17
C SER A 181 9.74 0.74 -1.83
N LEU A 182 9.45 1.72 -2.69
CA LEU A 182 8.22 1.73 -3.49
C LEU A 182 8.09 0.44 -4.32
N ALA A 183 9.19 -0.01 -4.94
CA ALA A 183 9.21 -1.23 -5.75
C ALA A 183 8.82 -2.49 -4.95
N THR A 184 9.42 -2.67 -3.77
CA THR A 184 9.13 -3.81 -2.89
C THR A 184 7.65 -3.81 -2.47
N PHE A 185 7.11 -2.64 -2.16
CA PHE A 185 5.71 -2.52 -1.76
C PHE A 185 4.75 -2.72 -2.94
N CYS A 186 5.11 -2.29 -4.16
CA CYS A 186 4.36 -2.64 -5.37
C CYS A 186 4.30 -4.15 -5.59
N ALA A 187 5.42 -4.88 -5.45
CA ALA A 187 5.42 -6.35 -5.53
C ALA A 187 4.47 -6.98 -4.49
N LEU A 188 4.50 -6.46 -3.26
CA LEU A 188 3.62 -6.91 -2.18
C LEU A 188 2.14 -6.69 -2.51
N LEU A 189 1.78 -5.48 -2.96
CA LEU A 189 0.41 -5.16 -3.37
C LEU A 189 -0.02 -6.01 -4.57
N TYR A 190 0.85 -6.21 -5.55
CA TYR A 190 0.55 -7.05 -6.70
C TYR A 190 0.15 -8.46 -6.25
N TYR A 191 0.92 -9.06 -5.34
CA TYR A 191 0.58 -10.36 -4.77
C TYR A 191 -0.76 -10.35 -4.03
N ILE A 192 -1.03 -9.37 -3.17
CA ILE A 192 -2.30 -9.29 -2.42
C ILE A 192 -3.52 -9.26 -3.36
N TYR A 193 -3.40 -8.59 -4.51
CA TYR A 193 -4.52 -8.43 -5.44
C TYR A 193 -4.65 -9.60 -6.43
N THR A 194 -3.56 -10.30 -6.73
CA THR A 194 -3.53 -11.26 -7.84
C THR A 194 -3.17 -12.69 -7.45
N ASP A 195 -2.65 -12.89 -6.24
CA ASP A 195 -2.01 -14.13 -5.77
C ASP A 195 -0.82 -14.57 -6.66
N GLU A 196 -0.31 -13.67 -7.49
CA GLU A 196 0.86 -13.88 -8.34
C GLU A 196 2.04 -13.06 -7.86
N VAL A 197 3.27 -13.60 -8.00
CA VAL A 197 4.48 -12.86 -7.66
C VAL A 197 5.13 -12.30 -8.92
N GLN A 198 5.32 -10.98 -8.94
CA GLN A 198 6.11 -10.27 -9.95
C GLN A 198 7.19 -9.44 -9.26
N LEU A 199 8.45 -9.73 -9.60
CA LEU A 199 9.63 -9.05 -9.04
C LEU A 199 10.02 -7.81 -9.85
N THR A 200 9.74 -7.82 -11.16
CA THR A 200 9.88 -6.66 -12.03
C THR A 200 8.57 -5.88 -12.00
N ILE A 201 8.64 -4.62 -11.58
CA ILE A 201 7.46 -3.79 -11.37
C ILE A 201 7.10 -3.02 -12.64
N ASP A 202 5.90 -3.26 -13.12
CA ASP A 202 5.23 -2.47 -14.14
C ASP A 202 4.36 -1.40 -13.46
N THR A 203 4.84 -0.15 -13.45
CA THR A 203 4.18 0.97 -12.76
C THR A 203 2.84 1.35 -13.35
N GLU A 204 2.57 0.99 -14.62
CA GLU A 204 1.29 1.27 -15.28
C GLU A 204 0.13 0.46 -14.69
N ARG A 205 0.44 -0.59 -13.92
CA ARG A 205 -0.56 -1.43 -13.24
C ARG A 205 -1.07 -0.83 -11.94
N PHE A 206 -0.45 0.23 -11.44
CA PHE A 206 -0.73 0.79 -10.12
C PHE A 206 -1.31 2.19 -10.23
N ALA A 207 -2.26 2.49 -9.35
CA ALA A 207 -2.74 3.84 -9.11
C ALA A 207 -1.65 4.61 -8.35
N ILE A 208 -0.82 5.35 -9.06
CA ILE A 208 0.25 6.16 -8.49
C ILE A 208 -0.08 7.64 -8.72
N SER A 209 -0.03 8.45 -7.67
CA SER A 209 -0.28 9.90 -7.82
C SER A 209 0.83 10.55 -8.62
N SER A 210 0.45 11.16 -9.74
CA SER A 210 1.34 11.93 -10.62
C SER A 210 1.30 13.44 -10.39
N GLY A 211 0.83 13.89 -9.23
CA GLY A 211 0.44 15.28 -9.01
C GLY A 211 1.58 16.22 -8.57
N GLU A 212 1.61 17.42 -9.18
CA GLU A 212 2.39 18.61 -8.77
C GLU A 212 2.06 19.11 -7.35
N GLY A 213 1.00 18.58 -6.74
CA GLY A 213 0.71 18.68 -5.30
C GLY A 213 1.70 17.84 -4.51
N SER A 214 2.94 18.31 -4.40
CA SER A 214 4.00 17.67 -3.64
C SER A 214 3.49 17.33 -2.24
N LEU A 215 3.38 16.04 -1.92
CA LEU A 215 3.27 15.57 -0.54
C LEU A 215 4.58 15.90 0.16
N VAL A 216 4.70 17.14 0.64
CA VAL A 216 5.89 17.60 1.33
C VAL A 216 5.83 17.07 2.76
N TRP A 217 6.56 15.98 3.01
CA TRP A 217 6.87 15.57 4.36
C TRP A 217 7.81 16.60 4.98
N ARG A 218 7.28 17.41 5.91
CA ARG A 218 8.10 18.21 6.80
C ARG A 218 8.68 17.28 7.86
N ASP A 219 9.99 17.26 7.97
CA ASP A 219 10.65 16.56 9.08
C ASP A 219 10.16 17.16 10.40
N THR A 220 9.54 16.33 11.25
CA THR A 220 8.96 16.78 12.52
C THR A 220 10.03 17.24 13.52
N LEU A 221 11.26 16.74 13.41
CA LEU A 221 12.37 17.10 14.30
C LEU A 221 13.09 18.35 13.83
N THR A 222 13.32 18.49 12.52
CA THR A 222 14.14 19.58 11.98
C THR A 222 13.34 20.70 11.33
N GLY A 223 12.05 20.49 11.07
CA GLY A 223 11.20 21.41 10.31
C GLY A 223 11.61 21.58 8.86
N LYS A 224 12.69 20.93 8.41
CA LYS A 224 13.20 21.07 7.04
C LYS A 224 12.32 20.31 6.07
N ILE A 225 12.00 20.99 4.98
CA ILE A 225 11.42 20.38 3.79
C ILE A 225 12.56 19.70 3.05
N ARG A 226 12.44 18.40 2.78
CA ARG A 226 13.40 17.72 1.91
C ARG A 226 13.12 18.15 0.47
N ASP A 227 14.12 18.73 -0.18
CA ASP A 227 14.08 18.96 -1.61
C ASP A 227 14.00 17.61 -2.32
N SER A 228 12.82 17.30 -2.84
CA SER A 228 12.61 16.10 -3.64
C SER A 228 13.01 16.38 -5.07
N ILE A 229 13.78 15.44 -5.63
CA ILE A 229 14.08 15.44 -7.05
C ILE A 229 12.78 15.06 -7.78
N ARG A 230 12.29 15.96 -8.64
CA ARG A 230 11.03 15.82 -9.38
C ARG A 230 11.14 14.83 -10.54
N TRP A 231 11.37 13.55 -10.26
CA TRP A 231 11.24 12.49 -11.28
C TRP A 231 10.07 11.58 -10.95
N HIS A 232 9.26 11.27 -11.97
CA HIS A 232 8.08 10.44 -11.81
C HIS A 232 8.36 9.00 -12.32
N PRO A 233 7.99 7.94 -11.58
CA PRO A 233 8.25 6.54 -12.00
C PRO A 233 7.55 6.12 -13.30
N ILE A 234 6.48 6.82 -13.68
CA ILE A 234 5.70 6.55 -14.90
C ILE A 234 6.27 7.31 -16.11
N ASP A 235 7.12 8.31 -15.89
CA ASP A 235 7.67 9.07 -17.01
C ASP A 235 8.57 8.15 -17.86
N PRO A 236 8.23 7.89 -19.14
CA PRO A 236 9.01 7.01 -20.01
C PRO A 236 10.42 7.54 -20.28
N THR A 237 10.64 8.84 -20.05
CA THR A 237 11.96 9.48 -20.17
C THR A 237 12.74 9.49 -18.86
N SER A 238 12.13 9.03 -17.76
CA SER A 238 12.80 8.96 -16.46
C SER A 238 13.98 7.98 -16.53
N PRO A 239 15.20 8.42 -16.18
CA PRO A 239 16.32 7.49 -16.01
C PRO A 239 16.15 6.61 -14.75
N TYR A 240 15.21 6.95 -13.88
CA TYR A 240 14.97 6.29 -12.60
C TYR A 240 13.77 5.33 -12.69
N LYS A 241 13.98 4.19 -13.34
CA LYS A 241 13.03 3.07 -13.27
C LYS A 241 13.06 2.45 -11.88
N LEU A 242 11.93 1.86 -11.46
CA LEU A 242 11.91 1.03 -10.27
C LEU A 242 12.89 -0.13 -10.44
N LYS A 243 13.73 -0.34 -9.42
CA LYS A 243 14.61 -1.52 -9.39
C LYS A 243 13.78 -2.80 -9.32
N ASP A 244 14.33 -3.88 -9.85
CA ASP A 244 13.78 -5.21 -9.61
C ASP A 244 13.86 -5.54 -8.11
N VAL A 245 12.79 -6.14 -7.61
CA VAL A 245 12.67 -6.58 -6.21
C VAL A 245 13.35 -7.93 -6.05
N THR A 246 14.17 -8.10 -5.02
CA THR A 246 14.73 -9.43 -4.74
C THR A 246 13.76 -10.28 -3.92
N TRP A 247 13.90 -11.62 -4.00
CA TRP A 247 13.12 -12.53 -3.16
C TRP A 247 13.33 -12.26 -1.66
N ASP A 248 14.54 -11.84 -1.25
CA ASP A 248 14.84 -11.46 0.13
C ASP A 248 14.04 -10.21 0.54
N GLU A 249 14.03 -9.16 -0.29
CA GLU A 249 13.26 -7.94 0.00
C GLU A 249 11.76 -8.21 0.13
N LEU A 250 11.21 -9.05 -0.76
CA LEU A 250 9.80 -9.42 -0.72
C LEU A 250 9.49 -10.34 0.47
N LEU A 251 10.42 -11.23 0.85
CA LEU A 251 10.29 -12.05 2.06
C LEU A 251 10.19 -11.17 3.32
N GLU A 252 11.04 -10.14 3.43
CA GLU A 252 11.01 -9.22 4.57
C GLU A 252 9.69 -8.44 4.65
N ALA A 253 9.17 -8.01 3.50
CA ALA A 253 7.88 -7.33 3.42
C ALA A 253 6.73 -8.26 3.80
N ALA A 254 6.72 -9.48 3.26
CA ALA A 254 5.69 -10.48 3.56
C ALA A 254 5.66 -10.84 5.05
N ASP A 255 6.83 -11.01 5.67
CA ASP A 255 6.96 -11.26 7.10
C ASP A 255 6.46 -10.07 7.93
N HIS A 256 6.87 -8.85 7.58
CA HIS A 256 6.47 -7.63 8.29
C HIS A 256 4.95 -7.38 8.25
N TYR A 257 4.31 -7.62 7.11
CA TYR A 257 2.87 -7.44 6.95
C TYR A 257 2.04 -8.70 7.26
N GLY A 258 2.69 -9.80 7.66
CA GLY A 258 2.02 -11.02 8.09
C GLY A 258 1.29 -11.76 6.97
N ILE A 259 1.86 -11.80 5.77
CA ILE A 259 1.31 -12.48 4.58
C ILE A 259 2.00 -13.84 4.47
N SER A 260 1.46 -14.83 5.18
CA SER A 260 2.14 -16.10 5.46
C SER A 260 2.36 -17.00 4.25
N ASP A 261 1.41 -17.03 3.33
CA ASP A 261 1.48 -17.72 2.03
C ASP A 261 2.61 -17.14 1.16
N LEU A 262 2.66 -15.81 0.99
CA LEU A 262 3.76 -15.14 0.29
C LEU A 262 5.10 -15.40 0.98
N ARG A 263 5.15 -15.31 2.32
CA ARG A 263 6.36 -15.59 3.10
C ARG A 263 6.89 -16.99 2.80
N SER A 264 6.04 -18.01 2.84
CA SER A 264 6.44 -19.40 2.54
C SER A 264 6.93 -19.58 1.11
N ASN A 265 6.29 -18.93 0.14
CA ASN A 265 6.73 -18.95 -1.26
C ASN A 265 8.12 -18.29 -1.40
N CYS A 266 8.27 -17.06 -0.90
CA CYS A 266 9.54 -16.34 -0.92
C CYS A 266 10.65 -17.12 -0.21
N LEU A 267 10.38 -17.71 0.96
CA LEU A 267 11.33 -18.53 1.71
C LEU A 267 11.86 -19.69 0.84
N THR A 268 10.97 -20.40 0.16
CA THR A 268 11.33 -21.50 -0.74
C THR A 268 12.20 -21.01 -1.90
N LYS A 269 11.87 -19.86 -2.48
CA LYS A 269 12.61 -19.26 -3.60
C LYS A 269 13.98 -18.73 -3.20
N VAL A 270 14.10 -18.12 -2.01
CA VAL A 270 15.38 -17.69 -1.46
C VAL A 270 16.30 -18.90 -1.25
N ILE A 271 15.84 -19.93 -0.55
CA ILE A 271 16.64 -21.12 -0.25
C ILE A 271 17.05 -21.87 -1.53
N SER A 272 16.11 -22.09 -2.46
CA SER A 272 16.41 -22.79 -3.72
C SER A 272 17.27 -21.95 -4.69
N GLY A 273 17.29 -20.63 -4.53
CA GLY A 273 18.11 -19.70 -5.32
C GLY A 273 19.53 -19.50 -4.78
N MET A 274 19.87 -20.07 -3.62
CA MET A 274 21.20 -19.95 -3.03
C MET A 274 22.27 -20.60 -3.92
N ASN A 275 23.37 -19.89 -4.10
CA ASN A 275 24.55 -20.34 -4.81
C ASN A 275 25.81 -19.67 -4.24
N GLN A 276 26.98 -20.04 -4.75
CA GLN A 276 28.27 -19.56 -4.24
C GLN A 276 28.41 -18.02 -4.30
N SER A 277 27.74 -17.35 -5.24
CA SER A 277 27.88 -15.91 -5.43
C SER A 277 26.97 -15.08 -4.51
N ASN A 278 25.86 -15.63 -4.03
CA ASN A 278 24.86 -14.87 -3.26
C ASN A 278 24.69 -15.33 -1.81
N VAL A 279 25.05 -16.57 -1.45
CA VAL A 279 24.70 -17.16 -0.14
C VAL A 279 25.24 -16.37 1.06
N VAL A 280 26.44 -15.80 0.94
CA VAL A 280 27.03 -14.97 2.00
C VAL A 280 26.24 -13.66 2.15
N GLY A 281 25.82 -13.07 1.02
CA GLY A 281 24.96 -11.89 1.03
C GLY A 281 23.59 -12.17 1.65
N THR A 282 22.99 -13.31 1.32
CA THR A 282 21.73 -13.78 1.90
C THR A 282 21.87 -13.99 3.42
N LEU A 283 22.98 -14.57 3.87
CA LEU A 283 23.24 -14.83 5.29
C LEU A 283 23.24 -13.56 6.16
N PHE A 284 23.73 -12.44 5.63
CA PHE A 284 23.76 -11.14 6.32
C PHE A 284 22.66 -10.18 5.87
N SER A 285 21.71 -10.64 5.06
CA SER A 285 20.61 -9.81 4.62
C SER A 285 19.70 -9.49 5.81
N LYS A 286 19.33 -8.22 5.98
CA LYS A 286 18.40 -7.79 7.04
C LYS A 286 17.00 -8.42 6.90
N ALA A 287 16.66 -8.85 5.69
CA ALA A 287 15.47 -9.61 5.38
C ALA A 287 15.46 -11.00 6.02
N VAL A 288 16.64 -11.53 6.34
CA VAL A 288 16.89 -12.90 6.80
C VAL A 288 17.04 -12.92 8.32
N LYS A 289 16.13 -12.24 9.03
CA LYS A 289 15.99 -12.46 10.48
C LYS A 289 15.30 -13.78 10.82
N GLY A 290 14.77 -14.48 9.81
CA GLY A 290 14.26 -15.84 9.95
C GLY A 290 15.39 -16.84 10.16
N THR A 291 15.26 -17.65 11.21
CA THR A 291 16.19 -18.74 11.54
C THR A 291 16.38 -19.71 10.38
N GLU A 292 15.36 -19.90 9.54
CA GLU A 292 15.32 -20.92 8.49
C GLU A 292 16.29 -20.62 7.34
N VAL A 293 16.28 -19.38 6.81
CA VAL A 293 17.18 -18.99 5.71
C VAL A 293 18.63 -18.93 6.20
N ARG A 294 18.86 -18.45 7.43
CA ARG A 294 20.20 -18.43 8.04
C ARG A 294 20.77 -19.84 8.16
N VAL A 295 19.99 -20.78 8.72
CA VAL A 295 20.39 -22.18 8.84
C VAL A 295 20.67 -22.79 7.46
N ALA A 296 19.77 -22.61 6.50
CA ALA A 296 19.96 -23.14 5.15
C ALA A 296 21.21 -22.57 4.46
N ALA A 297 21.49 -21.28 4.62
CA ALA A 297 22.68 -20.63 4.08
C ALA A 297 23.96 -21.17 4.74
N MET A 298 23.94 -21.37 6.06
CA MET A 298 25.07 -21.96 6.79
C MET A 298 25.33 -23.41 6.36
N GLU A 299 24.29 -24.22 6.26
CA GLU A 299 24.39 -25.61 5.75
C GLU A 299 24.93 -25.64 4.31
N PHE A 300 24.49 -24.71 3.45
CA PHE A 300 25.01 -24.58 2.10
C PHE A 300 26.52 -24.28 2.10
N ILE A 301 26.97 -23.32 2.91
CA ILE A 301 28.39 -22.96 3.02
C ILE A 301 29.21 -24.14 3.54
N VAL A 302 28.72 -24.85 4.56
CA VAL A 302 29.40 -26.02 5.13
C VAL A 302 29.51 -27.17 4.11
N LYS A 303 28.44 -27.42 3.35
CA LYS A 303 28.44 -28.43 2.28
C LYS A 303 29.44 -28.10 1.17
N HIS A 304 29.62 -26.81 0.88
CA HIS A 304 30.51 -26.28 -0.15
C HIS A 304 31.81 -25.68 0.42
N TRP A 305 32.26 -26.14 1.59
CA TRP A 305 33.35 -25.50 2.35
C TRP A 305 34.63 -25.25 1.52
N GLY A 306 35.04 -26.23 0.71
CA GLY A 306 36.23 -26.12 -0.14
C GLY A 306 36.11 -25.04 -1.23
N ASP A 307 34.89 -24.74 -1.69
CA ASP A 307 34.66 -23.70 -2.70
C ASP A 307 34.86 -22.30 -2.12
N PHE A 308 34.55 -22.14 -0.83
CA PHE A 308 34.64 -20.88 -0.08
C PHE A 308 36.02 -20.64 0.56
N PHE A 309 36.60 -21.69 1.14
CA PHE A 309 37.81 -21.59 1.98
C PHE A 309 39.00 -22.40 1.43
N GLY A 310 38.93 -22.81 0.17
CA GLY A 310 40.04 -23.50 -0.51
C GLY A 310 41.30 -22.65 -0.63
N GLU A 311 42.43 -23.30 -0.86
CA GLU A 311 43.73 -22.61 -1.01
C GLU A 311 43.68 -21.57 -2.14
N GLY A 312 44.19 -20.36 -1.86
CA GLY A 312 44.19 -19.24 -2.82
C GLY A 312 42.85 -18.51 -2.97
N LYS A 313 41.80 -18.88 -2.23
CA LYS A 313 40.53 -18.14 -2.20
C LYS A 313 40.59 -16.94 -1.26
N THR A 314 39.92 -15.86 -1.65
CA THR A 314 39.71 -14.70 -0.77
C THR A 314 38.64 -15.04 0.26
N ASP A 315 38.82 -14.56 1.50
CA ASP A 315 37.83 -14.69 2.56
C ASP A 315 36.45 -14.18 2.10
N PRO A 316 35.43 -15.06 2.02
CA PRO A 316 34.10 -14.68 1.56
C PRO A 316 33.40 -13.67 2.50
N PHE A 317 33.84 -13.57 3.75
CA PHE A 317 33.25 -12.72 4.78
C PHE A 317 33.91 -11.34 4.87
N VAL A 318 34.92 -11.04 4.04
CA VAL A 318 35.70 -9.80 4.13
C VAL A 318 34.83 -8.53 4.09
N ARG A 319 33.75 -8.54 3.30
CA ARG A 319 32.79 -7.42 3.17
C ARG A 319 31.89 -7.23 4.39
N TYR A 320 31.83 -8.21 5.28
CA TYR A 320 30.95 -8.25 6.44
C TYR A 320 31.71 -8.16 7.75
N ARG A 321 33.03 -7.93 7.74
CA ARG A 321 33.86 -7.85 8.96
C ARG A 321 33.35 -6.82 9.99
N GLU A 322 32.71 -5.75 9.53
CA GLU A 322 32.13 -4.71 10.40
C GLU A 322 30.69 -5.01 10.84
N ASN A 323 30.07 -6.05 10.30
CA ASN A 323 28.75 -6.47 10.74
C ASN A 323 28.86 -7.11 12.13
N PRO A 324 28.10 -6.63 13.14
CA PRO A 324 28.19 -7.13 14.52
C PRO A 324 27.94 -8.63 14.65
N GLU A 325 27.17 -9.23 13.73
CA GLU A 325 26.85 -10.65 13.73
C GLU A 325 27.90 -11.51 13.02
N CYS A 326 28.86 -10.91 12.30
CA CYS A 326 29.83 -11.67 11.50
C CYS A 326 30.67 -12.61 12.33
N HIS A 327 31.09 -12.19 13.53
CA HIS A 327 31.90 -13.02 14.40
C HIS A 327 31.12 -14.25 14.90
N GLU A 328 29.87 -14.06 15.34
CA GLU A 328 28.99 -15.13 15.79
C GLU A 328 28.69 -16.12 14.67
N VAL A 329 28.37 -15.61 13.47
CA VAL A 329 28.13 -16.42 12.27
C VAL A 329 29.34 -17.31 11.94
N LEU A 330 30.56 -16.77 12.03
CA LEU A 330 31.78 -17.55 11.77
C LEU A 330 31.99 -18.66 12.82
N ILE A 331 31.75 -18.38 14.10
CA ILE A 331 31.81 -19.39 15.16
C ILE A 331 30.79 -20.50 14.89
N GLU A 332 29.55 -20.14 14.59
CA GLU A 332 28.48 -21.10 14.28
C GLU A 332 28.84 -21.97 13.07
N LEU A 333 29.37 -21.38 12.00
CA LEU A 333 29.83 -22.10 10.81
C LEU A 333 30.95 -23.10 11.14
N MET A 334 31.93 -22.69 11.94
CA MET A 334 33.02 -23.60 12.37
C MET A 334 32.49 -24.75 13.24
N GLN A 335 31.54 -24.46 14.14
CA GLN A 335 30.90 -25.49 14.96
C GLN A 335 30.06 -26.46 14.13
N LEU A 336 29.28 -25.95 13.16
CA LEU A 336 28.51 -26.77 12.23
C LEU A 336 29.43 -27.65 11.38
N ARG A 337 30.54 -27.09 10.89
CA ARG A 337 31.54 -27.83 10.11
C ARG A 337 32.23 -28.93 10.92
N ALA A 338 32.50 -28.70 12.20
CA ALA A 338 33.11 -29.71 13.07
C ALA A 338 32.16 -30.88 13.40
N LYS A 339 30.84 -30.65 13.30
CA LYS A 339 29.80 -31.66 13.55
C LYS A 339 29.43 -32.47 12.29
N SER A 340 29.65 -31.92 11.09
CA SER A 340 29.32 -32.52 9.79
C SER A 340 30.40 -33.49 9.30
#